data_AF-A0A2A9NLZ6-F1
#
_entry.id   AF-A0A2A9NLZ6-F1
#
_cell.length_a   1.000
_cell.length_b   1.000
_cell.length_c   1.000
_cell.angle_alpha   90.00
_cell.angle_beta   90.00
_cell.angle_gamma   90.00
#
_symmetry.space_group_name_H-M   'P 1'
#
loop_
_entity.id
_entity.type
_entity.pdbx_description
1 polymer ?
#
loop_
_entity_poly.entity_id
_entity_poly.type
_entity_poly.pdbx_seq_one_letter_code
_entity_poly.pdbx_strand_id
1 'polypeptide(L)' 'MPASLPTRKIGNTPVTAIGFGLMGLSAFYGQVESDEERFKVLDAAVEEGCTFWDSADIYGDSEELVGKW' A
#
# COMPACT_ATOMS: atom_id res chain seq x y z
N MET A 1 8.40 -6.97 18.36
CA MET A 1 7.77 -5.62 18.37
C MET A 1 7.47 -5.33 16.92
N PRO A 2 6.22 -4.99 16.54
CA PRO A 2 5.95 -4.56 15.16
C PRO A 2 6.91 -3.41 14.84
N ALA A 3 7.47 -3.41 13.63
CA ALA A 3 8.35 -2.34 13.22
C ALA A 3 7.56 -1.02 13.25
N SER A 4 8.20 0.05 13.71
CA SER A 4 7.60 1.39 13.70
C SER A 4 8.45 2.26 12.80
N LEU A 5 7.91 2.60 11.63
CA LEU A 5 8.56 3.58 10.76
C LEU A 5 8.52 4.97 11.42
N PRO A 6 9.55 5.80 11.20
CA PRO A 6 9.52 7.20 11.62
C PRO A 6 8.31 7.90 10.99
N THR A 7 7.62 8.78 11.73
CA THR A 7 6.51 9.56 11.18
C THR A 7 6.94 10.97 10.75
N ARG A 8 6.23 11.55 9.79
CA ARG A 8 6.32 12.95 9.35
C ARG A 8 4.93 13.56 9.28
N LYS A 9 4.83 14.87 9.09
CA LYS A 9 3.55 15.56 8.88
C LYS A 9 3.42 16.02 7.43
N ILE A 10 2.28 15.73 6.82
CA ILE A 10 1.82 16.37 5.59
C ILE A 10 0.61 17.22 5.98
N GLY A 11 0.78 18.54 5.98
CA GLY A 11 -0.18 19.45 6.62
C GLY A 11 -0.32 19.11 8.12
N ASN A 12 -1.55 18.81 8.55
CA ASN A 12 -1.84 18.41 9.94
C ASN A 12 -1.90 16.89 10.14
N THR A 13 -1.73 16.10 9.08
CA THR A 13 -1.87 14.64 9.12
C THR A 13 -0.51 13.99 9.37
N PRO A 14 -0.35 13.20 10.45
CA PRO A 14 0.83 12.36 10.63
C PRO A 14 0.79 11.18 9.65
N VAL A 15 1.89 10.91 8.97
CA VAL A 15 2.07 9.79 8.05
C VAL A 15 3.41 9.10 8.31
N THR A 16 3.55 7.85 7.89
CA THR A 16 4.85 7.17 7.87
C THR A 16 5.80 7.89 6.89
N ALA A 17 7.07 8.01 7.24
CA ALA A 17 8.07 8.70 6.42
C ALA A 17 8.30 8.02 5.06
N ILE A 18 8.00 6.72 5.00
CA ILE A 18 7.92 5.92 3.78
C ILE A 18 6.45 5.57 3.56
N GLY A 19 5.97 5.78 2.33
CA GLY A 19 4.69 5.27 1.86
C GLY A 19 4.87 4.10 0.91
N PHE A 20 3.77 3.43 0.58
CA PHE A 20 3.74 2.31 -0.35
C PHE A 20 2.86 2.63 -1.56
N GLY A 21 3.49 2.64 -2.74
CA GLY A 21 2.81 2.84 -4.01
C GLY A 21 2.17 1.55 -4.50
N LEU A 22 0.87 1.60 -4.79
CA LEU A 22 0.05 0.43 -5.10
C LEU A 22 -0.02 0.09 -6.58
N MET A 23 0.54 0.95 -7.44
CA MET A 23 0.51 0.78 -8.90
C MET A 23 0.92 -0.64 -9.33
N GLY A 24 2.02 -1.17 -8.79
CA GLY A 24 2.55 -2.49 -9.17
C GLY A 24 1.72 -3.69 -8.74
N LEU A 25 0.76 -3.51 -7.82
CA LEU A 25 -0.18 -4.57 -7.44
C LEU A 25 -1.32 -4.74 -8.44
N SER A 26 -1.53 -3.75 -9.31
CA SER A 26 -2.75 -3.69 -10.12
C SER A 26 -2.50 -3.35 -11.59
N ALA A 27 -1.36 -2.74 -11.92
CA ALA A 27 -1.07 -2.29 -13.27
C ALA A 27 0.43 -2.17 -13.59
N PHE A 28 0.72 -2.04 -14.89
CA PHE A 28 2.02 -1.68 -15.51
C PHE A 28 3.20 -2.65 -15.33
N TYR A 29 3.23 -3.47 -14.28
CA TYR A 29 4.30 -4.42 -14.03
C TYR A 29 3.80 -5.86 -13.99
N GLY A 30 4.22 -6.64 -15.00
CA GLY A 30 3.97 -8.08 -15.02
C GLY A 30 2.50 -8.45 -15.09
N GLN A 31 2.22 -9.70 -14.71
CA GLN A 31 0.87 -10.20 -14.57
C GLN A 31 0.34 -9.83 -13.18
N VAL A 32 -0.91 -9.38 -13.13
CA VAL A 32 -1.60 -9.15 -11.85
C VAL A 32 -1.88 -10.49 -11.19
N GLU A 33 -1.37 -10.65 -9.98
CA GLU A 33 -1.55 -11.85 -9.15
C GLU A 33 -2.96 -11.90 -8.53
N SER A 34 -3.31 -13.02 -7.88
CA SER A 34 -4.61 -13.13 -7.19
C SER A 34 -4.72 -12.15 -6.02
N ASP A 35 -5.96 -11.86 -5.59
CA ASP A 35 -6.22 -10.98 -4.43
C ASP A 35 -5.46 -11.49 -3.19
N GLU A 36 -5.39 -12.81 -2.96
CA GLU A 36 -4.69 -13.38 -1.81
C GLU A 36 -3.18 -13.12 -1.81
N GLU A 37 -2.51 -13.21 -2.97
CA GLU A 37 -1.06 -12.92 -3.04
C GLU A 37 -0.79 -11.42 -2.89
N ARG A 38 -1.68 -10.57 -3.41
CA ARG A 38 -1.57 -9.12 -3.26
C ARG A 38 -1.84 -8.67 -1.83
N PHE A 39 -2.78 -9.29 -1.14
CA PHE A 39 -3.06 -9.03 0.28
C PHE A 39 -1.86 -9.37 1.16
N LYS A 40 -1.12 -10.46 0.89
CA LYS A 40 0.11 -10.76 1.63
C LYS A 40 1.15 -9.65 1.53
N VAL A 41 1.22 -8.94 0.40
CA VAL A 41 2.13 -7.79 0.24
C VAL A 41 1.67 -6.62 1.10
N LEU A 42 0.35 -6.35 1.14
CA LEU A 42 -0.23 -5.30 1.98
C LEU A 42 -0.06 -5.61 3.47
N ASP A 43 -0.32 -6.85 3.87
CA ASP A 43 -0.11 -7.35 5.24
C ASP A 43 1.35 -7.16 5.65
N ALA A 44 2.31 -7.59 4.81
CA ALA A 44 3.73 -7.40 5.08
C ALA A 44 4.12 -5.92 5.21
N ALA A 45 3.56 -5.04 4.37
CA ALA A 45 3.81 -3.61 4.47
C ALA A 45 3.29 -3.02 5.80
N VAL A 46 2.13 -3.46 6.28
CA VAL A 46 1.59 -3.06 7.60
C VAL A 46 2.42 -3.64 8.74
N GLU A 47 2.84 -4.89 8.66
CA GLU A 47 3.70 -5.53 9.67
C GLU A 47 5.04 -4.82 9.82
N GLU A 48 5.58 -4.27 8.72
CA GLU A 48 6.76 -3.40 8.69
C GLU A 48 6.48 -1.95 9.11
N GLY A 49 5.23 -1.64 9.45
CA GLY A 49 4.81 -0.34 9.98
C GLY A 49 4.53 0.73 8.94
N CYS A 50 4.36 0.37 7.66
CA CYS A 50 3.94 1.27 6.59
C CYS A 50 2.42 1.38 6.56
N THR A 51 1.89 2.60 6.72
CA THR A 51 0.45 2.86 6.76
C THR A 51 0.06 4.06 5.89
N PHE A 52 0.92 4.44 4.95
CA PHE A 52 0.68 5.53 4.02
C PHE A 52 0.66 4.98 2.60
N TRP A 53 -0.55 4.88 2.03
CA TRP A 53 -0.80 4.24 0.74
C TRP A 53 -0.97 5.27 -0.36
N ASP A 54 -0.44 4.96 -1.54
CA ASP A 54 -0.58 5.76 -2.75
C ASP A 54 -1.28 4.92 -3.83
N SER A 55 -2.45 5.39 -4.28
CA SER A 55 -3.28 4.78 -5.31
C SER A 55 -3.83 5.86 -6.26
N ALA A 56 -4.41 5.42 -7.38
CA ALA A 56 -5.05 6.28 -8.37
C ALA A 56 -6.01 5.46 -9.26
N ASP A 57 -7.02 6.13 -9.83
CA ASP A 57 -7.95 5.59 -10.82
C ASP A 57 -7.25 4.90 -12.01
N ILE A 58 -6.10 5.42 -12.45
CA ILE A 58 -5.34 4.83 -13.57
C ILE A 58 -4.59 3.54 -13.19
N TYR A 59 -4.54 3.17 -11.90
CA TYR A 59 -3.84 1.97 -11.43
C TYR A 59 -4.72 0.71 -11.50
N GLY A 60 -5.60 0.61 -12.51
CA GLY A 60 -6.44 -0.57 -12.71
C GLY A 60 -7.39 -0.80 -11.53
N ASP A 61 -7.37 -2.00 -10.95
CA ASP A 61 -8.24 -2.37 -9.82
C ASP A 61 -7.71 -1.93 -8.45
N SER A 62 -6.69 -1.05 -8.38
CA SER A 62 -5.98 -0.74 -7.13
C SER A 62 -6.89 -0.24 -6.01
N GLU A 63 -7.81 0.68 -6.30
CA GLU A 63 -8.74 1.20 -5.29
C GLU A 63 -9.76 0.15 -4.85
N GLU A 64 -10.21 -0.72 -5.76
CA GLU A 64 -11.11 -1.84 -5.44
C GLU A 64 -10.40 -2.92 -4.62
N LEU A 65 -9.17 -3.26 -4.96
CA LEU A 65 -8.34 -4.22 -4.25
C LEU A 65 -8.12 -3.79 -2.79
N VAL A 66 -7.73 -2.53 -2.56
CA VAL A 66 -7.56 -1.99 -1.20
C VAL A 66 -8.89 -1.91 -0.46
N GLY A 67 -10.01 -1.71 -1.16
CA GLY A 67 -11.33 -1.74 -0.53
C GLY A 67 -11.78 -3.14 -0.07
N LYS A 68 -11.19 -4.21 -0.63
CA LYS A 68 -11.45 -5.61 -0.24
C LYS A 68 -10.53 -6.10 0.88
N TRP A 69 -9.32 -5.57 0.96
CA TRP A 69 -8.33 -5.86 2.00
C TRP A 69 -8.71 -5.18 3.31
#